data_AF-A0A2Z5K056-F1
#
_entry.id   AF-A0A2Z5K056-F1
#
_cell.length_a   1.000
_cell.length_b   1.000
_cell.length_c   1.000
_cell.angle_alpha   90.00
_cell.angle_beta   90.00
_cell.angle_gamma   90.00
#
_symmetry.space_group_name_H-M   'P 1'
#
loop_
_entity.id
_entity.type
_entity.pdbx_description
1 polymer ?
#
loop_
_entity_poly.entity_id
_entity_poly.type
_entity_poly.pdbx_seq_one_letter_code
_entity_poly.pdbx_strand_id
1 'polypeptide(L)'
;MHATLARSWRRPRFARAEAVVALCAALCWRVLAFAMYAEGYDLDPSAPRQVSGDAEIARLALLLAVSVAVTWTLRPLPWPPLRTAVDALAVVRLAAVLLLSAVLVLALLTGVRVPLLGWEM
;
A
#
# COMPACT_ATOMS: atom_id res chain seq x y z
N MET A 1 -14.58 33.93 13.50
CA MET A 1 -13.99 32.80 14.27
C MET A 1 -14.88 31.55 14.17
N HIS A 2 -15.03 30.96 12.98
CA HIS A 2 -15.95 29.81 12.75
C HIS A 2 -15.36 28.72 11.87
N ALA A 3 -14.12 28.28 12.11
CA ALA A 3 -13.48 27.24 11.29
C ALA A 3 -12.84 26.08 12.06
N THR A 4 -12.99 26.01 13.38
CA THR A 4 -12.26 25.03 14.21
C THR A 4 -13.09 23.85 14.71
N LEU A 5 -14.42 23.94 14.73
CA LEU A 5 -15.27 22.89 15.30
C LEU A 5 -15.58 21.71 14.35
N ALA A 6 -15.43 21.89 13.04
CA ALA A 6 -15.62 20.81 12.06
C ALA A 6 -14.46 19.79 11.99
N ARG A 7 -13.31 20.09 12.63
CA ARG A 7 -12.08 19.30 12.53
C ARG A 7 -11.99 18.11 13.50
N SER A 8 -12.82 18.02 14.54
CA SER A 8 -12.71 16.97 15.55
C SER A 8 -13.59 15.74 15.27
N TRP A 9 -14.77 15.92 14.67
CA TRP A 9 -15.75 14.85 14.45
C TRP A 9 -15.47 13.95 13.22
N ARG A 10 -14.69 14.40 12.25
CA ARG A 10 -14.35 13.62 11.03
C ARG A 10 -13.13 12.70 11.18
N ARG A 11 -12.27 12.93 12.19
CA ARG A 11 -11.00 12.19 12.37
C ARG A 11 -11.14 10.69 12.67
N PRO A 12 -12.05 10.23 13.55
CA PRO A 12 -12.11 8.79 13.85
C PRO A 12 -12.64 7.98 12.65
N ARG A 13 -13.59 8.53 11.89
CA ARG A 13 -14.16 7.89 10.70
C ARG A 13 -13.17 7.81 9.53
N PHE A 14 -12.46 8.90 9.25
CA PHE A 14 -11.47 8.95 8.16
C PHE A 14 -10.38 7.89 8.34
N ALA A 15 -9.77 7.80 9.51
CA ALA A 15 -8.68 6.84 9.73
C ALA A 15 -9.15 5.37 9.79
N ARG A 16 -10.42 5.11 10.18
CA ARG A 16 -10.98 3.76 10.02
C ARG A 16 -11.14 3.41 8.55
N ALA A 17 -11.73 4.31 7.77
CA ALA A 17 -11.88 4.12 6.32
C ALA A 17 -10.52 3.96 5.63
N GLU A 18 -9.55 4.80 5.98
CA GLU A 18 -8.19 4.73 5.48
C GLU A 18 -7.55 3.37 5.76
N ALA A 19 -7.61 2.90 7.00
CA ALA A 19 -7.05 1.61 7.37
C ALA A 19 -7.72 0.45 6.65
N VAL A 20 -9.05 0.48 6.49
CA VAL A 20 -9.78 -0.53 5.70
C VAL A 20 -9.29 -0.52 4.25
N VAL A 21 -9.22 0.66 3.62
CA VAL A 21 -8.76 0.79 2.23
C VAL A 21 -7.32 0.31 2.08
N ALA A 22 -6.42 0.71 2.98
CA ALA A 22 -5.02 0.32 2.95
C ALA A 22 -4.83 -1.20 3.15
N LEU A 23 -5.57 -1.82 4.07
CA LEU A 23 -5.50 -3.27 4.29
C LEU A 23 -6.13 -4.06 3.14
N CYS A 24 -7.25 -3.60 2.59
CA CYS A 24 -7.84 -4.17 1.38
C CYS A 24 -6.86 -4.09 0.20
N ALA A 25 -6.22 -2.95 -0.01
CA ALA A 25 -5.19 -2.79 -1.04
C ALA A 25 -4.00 -3.73 -0.82
N ALA A 26 -3.51 -3.83 0.42
CA ALA A 26 -2.44 -4.76 0.78
C ALA A 26 -2.84 -6.22 0.47
N LEU A 27 -4.07 -6.62 0.78
CA LEU A 27 -4.58 -7.95 0.46
C LEU A 27 -4.65 -8.18 -1.06
N CYS A 28 -5.18 -7.22 -1.81
CA CYS A 28 -5.23 -7.29 -3.28
C CYS A 28 -3.82 -7.43 -3.89
N TRP A 29 -2.86 -6.62 -3.43
CA TRP A 29 -1.48 -6.72 -3.89
C TRP A 29 -0.84 -8.06 -3.51
N ARG A 30 -1.17 -8.61 -2.33
CA ARG A 30 -0.68 -9.93 -1.92
C ARG A 30 -1.24 -11.05 -2.80
N VAL A 31 -2.52 -10.98 -3.14
CA VAL A 31 -3.17 -11.92 -4.08
C VAL A 31 -2.56 -11.78 -5.48
N LEU A 32 -2.31 -10.56 -5.95
CA LEU A 32 -1.64 -10.32 -7.22
C LEU A 32 -0.23 -10.93 -7.25
N ALA A 33 0.57 -10.71 -6.20
CA ALA A 33 1.89 -11.32 -6.08
C ALA A 33 1.82 -12.85 -6.11
N PHE A 34 0.82 -13.45 -5.44
CA PHE A 34 0.63 -14.89 -5.46
C PHE A 34 0.23 -15.40 -6.86
N ALA A 35 -0.66 -14.71 -7.56
CA ALA A 35 -1.05 -15.07 -8.92
C ALA A 35 0.15 -15.02 -9.88
N MET A 36 0.94 -13.95 -9.82
CA MET A 36 2.19 -13.82 -10.58
C MET A 36 3.17 -14.96 -10.26
N TYR A 37 3.36 -15.28 -8.98
CA TYR A 37 4.21 -16.41 -8.58
C TYR A 37 3.71 -17.75 -9.14
N ALA A 38 2.40 -18.01 -9.06
CA ALA A 38 1.80 -19.25 -9.54
C ALA A 38 1.93 -19.39 -11.07
N GLU A 39 1.66 -18.33 -11.83
CA GLU A 39 1.87 -18.30 -13.28
C GLU A 39 3.35 -18.51 -13.65
N GLY A 40 4.27 -17.96 -12.86
CA GLY A 40 5.70 -18.17 -13.06
C GLY A 40 6.18 -19.60 -12.75
N TYR A 41 5.50 -20.31 -11.86
CA TYR A 41 5.81 -21.69 -11.47
C TYR A 41 5.33 -22.71 -12.52
N ASP A 42 4.23 -22.40 -13.24
CA ASP A 42 3.66 -23.24 -14.31
C ASP A 42 4.37 -23.11 -15.66
N LEU A 43 5.40 -22.25 -15.76
CA LEU A 43 6.20 -22.13 -16.98
C LEU A 43 7.19 -23.28 -17.13
N ASP A 44 7.20 -23.90 -18.31
CA ASP A 44 8.19 -24.88 -18.74
C ASP A 44 9.61 -24.38 -18.39
N PRO A 45 10.46 -25.18 -17.72
CA PRO A 45 11.80 -24.75 -17.30
C PRO A 45 12.72 -24.33 -18.45
N SER A 46 12.35 -24.62 -19.71
CA SER A 46 13.02 -24.17 -20.92
C SER A 46 12.56 -22.80 -21.45
N ALA A 47 11.44 -22.26 -20.96
CA ALA A 47 10.96 -20.94 -21.32
C ALA A 47 11.74 -19.84 -20.54
N PRO A 48 12.04 -18.70 -21.16
CA PRO A 48 12.73 -17.60 -20.47
C PRO A 48 11.92 -17.17 -19.24
N ARG A 49 12.48 -17.35 -18.04
CA ARG A 49 11.85 -17.00 -16.76
C ARG A 49 11.41 -15.55 -16.77
N GLN A 50 10.10 -15.33 -16.89
CA GLN A 50 9.54 -14.00 -17.02
C GLN A 50 8.47 -13.72 -15.97
N VAL A 51 8.79 -13.93 -14.70
CA VAL A 51 8.05 -13.26 -13.62
C VAL A 51 9.04 -12.79 -12.56
N SER A 52 9.41 -11.51 -12.63
CA SER A 52 10.20 -10.83 -11.60
C SER A 52 9.37 -9.66 -11.08
N GLY A 53 9.05 -9.64 -9.79
CA GLY A 53 8.25 -8.59 -9.17
C GLY A 53 7.25 -9.07 -8.11
N ASP A 54 6.97 -10.37 -8.02
CA ASP A 54 6.06 -10.95 -7.03
C ASP A 54 6.58 -10.75 -5.60
N ALA A 55 7.87 -10.97 -5.37
CA ALA A 55 8.52 -10.75 -4.09
C ALA A 55 8.44 -9.28 -3.65
N GLU A 56 8.65 -8.33 -4.58
CA GLU A 56 8.59 -6.89 -4.33
C GLU A 56 7.16 -6.45 -4.01
N ILE A 57 6.16 -6.89 -4.79
CA ILE A 57 4.75 -6.58 -4.54
C ILE A 57 4.32 -7.17 -3.19
N ALA A 58 4.76 -8.39 -2.86
CA ALA A 58 4.49 -9.00 -1.56
C ALA A 58 5.11 -8.20 -0.39
N ARG A 59 6.35 -7.69 -0.56
CA ARG A 59 7.00 -6.82 0.43
C ARG A 59 6.26 -5.49 0.59
N LEU A 60 5.83 -4.87 -0.52
CA LEU A 60 5.04 -3.62 -0.48
C LEU A 60 3.70 -3.82 0.25
N ALA A 61 3.01 -4.94 -0.02
CA ALA A 61 1.79 -5.31 0.70
C ALA A 61 2.03 -5.44 2.21
N LEU A 62 3.12 -6.12 2.61
CA LEU A 62 3.48 -6.28 4.01
C LEU A 62 3.84 -4.93 4.68
N LEU A 63 4.67 -4.12 4.02
CA LEU A 63 5.04 -2.79 4.53
C LEU A 63 3.82 -1.89 4.73
N LEU A 64 2.85 -1.96 3.81
CA LEU A 64 1.59 -1.23 3.93
C LEU A 64 0.79 -1.70 5.14
N ALA A 65 0.65 -3.01 5.35
CA ALA A 65 -0.06 -3.57 6.50
C ALA A 65 0.62 -3.20 7.83
N VAL A 66 1.96 -3.27 7.89
CA VAL A 66 2.74 -2.86 9.07
C VAL A 66 2.59 -1.37 9.35
N SER A 67 2.60 -0.53 8.32
CA SER A 67 2.38 0.92 8.45
C SER A 67 1.01 1.24 9.06
N VAL A 68 -0.05 0.53 8.64
CA VAL A 68 -1.39 0.62 9.26
C VAL A 68 -1.33 0.22 10.74
N ALA A 69 -0.71 -0.92 11.07
CA ALA A 69 -0.61 -1.38 12.45
C ALA A 69 0.11 -0.36 13.35
N VAL A 70 1.27 0.14 12.91
CA VAL A 70 2.06 1.15 13.64
C VAL A 70 1.25 2.42 13.85
N THR A 71 0.63 2.97 12.81
CA THR A 71 -0.17 4.20 12.94
C THR A 71 -1.37 4.03 13.86
N TRP A 72 -2.00 2.85 13.88
CA TRP A 72 -3.07 2.54 14.84
C TRP A 72 -2.58 2.49 16.29
N THR A 73 -1.40 1.90 16.54
CA THR A 73 -0.82 1.83 17.89
C THR A 73 -0.36 3.19 18.43
N LEU A 74 0.04 4.12 17.57
CA LEU A 74 0.48 5.47 17.96
C LEU A 74 -0.69 6.43 18.20
N ARG A 75 -1.87 6.11 17.67
CA ARG A 75 -3.07 6.96 17.74
C ARG A 75 -3.64 7.27 19.14
N PRO A 76 -3.64 6.35 20.12
CA PRO A 76 -4.18 6.62 21.45
C PRO A 76 -3.27 7.52 22.31
N LEU A 77 -2.02 7.78 21.89
CA LEU A 77 -1.12 8.64 22.67
C LEU A 77 -1.69 10.07 22.78
N PRO A 78 -1.68 10.69 23.98
CA PRO A 78 -2.27 12.01 24.21
C PRO A 78 -1.42 13.18 23.66
N TRP A 79 -0.34 12.92 22.92
CA TRP A 79 0.60 13.94 22.46
C TRP A 79 0.09 14.65 21.18
N PRO A 80 -0.22 15.98 21.21
CA PRO A 80 -0.75 16.71 20.06
C PRO A 80 0.08 16.68 18.76
N PRO A 81 1.42 16.88 18.75
CA PRO A 81 2.20 16.83 17.52
C PRO A 81 2.22 15.43 16.88
N LEU A 82 2.27 14.38 17.70
CA LEU A 82 2.23 12.99 17.23
C LEU A 82 0.91 12.70 16.50
N ARG A 83 -0.22 13.16 17.03
CA ARG A 83 -1.53 12.99 16.38
C ARG A 83 -1.60 13.66 15.00
N THR A 84 -1.04 14.86 14.87
CA THR A 84 -0.96 15.56 13.57
C THR A 84 -0.06 14.81 12.59
N ALA A 85 1.08 14.27 13.05
CA ALA A 85 1.97 13.47 12.21
C ALA A 85 1.31 12.16 11.74
N VAL A 86 0.58 11.46 12.62
CA VAL A 86 -0.17 10.24 12.27
C VAL A 86 -1.27 10.53 11.26
N ASP A 87 -2.02 11.63 11.44
CA ASP A 87 -3.05 12.04 10.47
C ASP A 87 -2.44 12.40 9.10
N ALA A 88 -1.30 13.10 9.07
CA ALA A 88 -0.59 13.42 7.82
C ALA A 88 -0.05 12.16 7.13
N LEU A 89 0.54 11.23 7.89
CA LEU A 89 1.03 9.95 7.37
C LEU A 89 -0.09 9.10 6.76
N ALA A 90 -1.30 9.13 7.32
CA ALA A 90 -2.46 8.46 6.74
C ALA A 90 -2.85 9.01 5.36
N VAL A 91 -2.78 10.34 5.18
CA VAL A 91 -3.04 10.97 3.87
C VAL A 91 -1.96 10.60 2.86
N VAL A 92 -0.68 10.69 3.26
CA VAL A 92 0.46 10.33 2.40
C VAL A 92 0.38 8.86 1.98
N ARG A 93 0.03 7.97 2.93
CA ARG A 93 -0.14 6.54 2.67
C ARG A 93 -1.25 6.28 1.65
N LEU A 94 -2.41 6.92 1.75
CA LEU A 94 -3.47 6.79 0.75
C LEU A 94 -3.00 7.24 -0.64
N ALA A 95 -2.34 8.39 -0.72
CA ALA A 95 -1.80 8.88 -1.99
C ALA A 95 -0.79 7.89 -2.59
N ALA A 96 0.11 7.34 -1.76
CA ALA A 96 1.06 6.33 -2.18
C ALA A 96 0.38 5.03 -2.65
N VAL A 97 -0.65 4.55 -1.93
CA VAL A 97 -1.43 3.36 -2.32
C VAL A 97 -2.11 3.57 -3.67
N LEU A 98 -2.71 4.73 -3.91
CA LEU A 98 -3.34 5.04 -5.18
C LEU A 98 -2.32 5.09 -6.32
N LEU A 99 -1.19 5.78 -6.12
CA LEU A 99 -0.13 5.88 -7.11
C LEU A 99 0.48 4.50 -7.44
N LEU A 100 0.82 3.71 -6.42
CA LEU A 100 1.36 2.37 -6.60
C LEU A 100 0.34 1.44 -7.28
N SER A 101 -0.94 1.51 -6.92
CA SER A 101 -1.98 0.73 -7.59
C SER A 101 -2.12 1.12 -9.06
N ALA A 102 -2.07 2.42 -9.37
CA ALA A 102 -2.09 2.90 -10.75
C ALA A 102 -0.88 2.41 -11.55
N VAL A 103 0.31 2.44 -10.95
CA VAL A 103 1.54 1.92 -11.55
C VAL A 103 1.44 0.41 -11.81
N LEU A 104 0.95 -0.37 -10.85
CA LEU A 104 0.76 -1.81 -11.01
C LEU A 104 -0.24 -2.13 -12.13
N VAL A 105 -1.36 -1.39 -12.20
CA VAL A 105 -2.33 -1.54 -13.28
C VAL A 105 -1.71 -1.20 -14.63
N LEU A 106 -0.95 -0.11 -14.72
CA LEU A 106 -0.27 0.27 -15.95
C LEU A 106 0.75 -0.79 -16.38
N ALA A 107 1.53 -1.34 -15.44
CA ALA A 107 2.48 -2.40 -15.71
C ALA A 107 1.78 -3.66 -16.24
N LEU A 108 0.64 -4.05 -15.65
CA LEU A 108 -0.17 -5.17 -16.13
C LEU A 108 -0.72 -4.94 -17.55
N LEU A 109 -1.19 -3.72 -17.85
CA LEU A 109 -1.78 -3.40 -19.16
C LEU A 109 -0.75 -3.28 -20.28
N THR A 110 0.43 -2.73 -19.96
CA THR A 110 1.47 -2.44 -20.97
C THR A 110 2.50 -3.55 -21.10
N GLY A 111 2.57 -4.46 -20.12
CA GLY A 111 3.68 -5.40 -19.97
C GLY A 111 5.01 -4.72 -19.67
N VAL A 112 5.04 -3.38 -19.51
CA VAL A 112 6.25 -2.61 -19.26
C VAL A 112 6.64 -2.79 -17.80
N ARG A 113 7.90 -3.18 -17.62
CA ARG A 113 8.55 -3.21 -16.33
C ARG A 113 8.68 -1.77 -15.81
N VAL A 114 7.92 -1.41 -14.77
CA VAL A 114 8.15 -0.19 -13.98
C VAL A 114 9.06 -0.47 -12.78
N PRO A 115 10.32 0.04 -12.74
CA PRO A 115 11.25 -0.22 -11.64
C PRO A 115 10.70 0.31 -10.32
N LEU A 116 10.11 -0.60 -9.56
CA LEU A 116 9.81 -0.42 -8.15
C LEU A 116 11.11 -0.75 -7.39
N LEU A 117 11.40 0.03 -6.33
CA LEU A 117 12.65 -0.01 -5.55
C LEU A 117 13.35 -1.38 -5.54
N GLY A 118 14.52 -1.46 -6.18
CA GLY A 118 15.39 -2.64 -6.11
C GLY A 118 15.34 -3.62 -7.31
N TRP A 119 14.70 -3.28 -8.43
CA TRP A 119 14.97 -4.01 -9.68
C TRP A 119 16.40 -3.74 -10.15
N GLU A 120 17.31 -4.63 -9.78
CA GLU A 120 18.56 -4.77 -10.52
C GLU A 120 18.22 -5.27 -11.93
N MET A 121 18.72 -4.54 -12.93
CA MET A 121 18.62 -4.89 -14.35
C MET A 121 19.43 -6.15 -14.67
#